data_AF-A0A934LCZ2-F1
#
_entry.id   AF-A0A934LCZ2-F1
#
_cell.length_a   1.000
_cell.length_b   1.000
_cell.length_c   1.000
_cell.angle_alpha   90.00
_cell.angle_beta   90.00
_cell.angle_gamma   90.00
#
_symmetry.space_group_name_H-M   'P 1'
#
loop_
_entity.id
_entity.type
_entity.pdbx_description
1 polymer ?
#
loop_
_entity_poly.entity_id
_entity_poly.type
_entity_poly.pdbx_seq_one_letter_code
_entity_poly.pdbx_strand_id
1 'polypeptide(L)'
;AMWMTATNKSYDFAYTRDHTGTKGRFHHVTYALDSREDVLRAADVFLENGVFIETGPHKHAIQQTFFLYVYEPGGNRVEVACAGARLVLAPDWKPIRWSEAERKKGQAWGLQTIPSFHTHGTPPVEHK
;
A
#
# COMPACT_ATOMS: atom_id res chain seq x y z
N ALA A 1 -4.07 -11.30 2.71
CA ALA A 1 -4.32 -10.28 1.68
C ALA A 1 -4.17 -10.93 0.31
N MET A 2 -4.84 -10.37 -0.71
CA MET A 2 -4.81 -10.84 -2.09
C MET A 2 -4.75 -9.62 -3.02
N TRP A 3 -3.98 -9.73 -4.09
CA TRP A 3 -3.81 -8.71 -5.12
C TRP A 3 -4.29 -9.30 -6.45
N MET A 4 -5.12 -8.56 -7.17
CA MET A 4 -5.75 -9.01 -8.40
C MET A 4 -5.59 -7.95 -9.48
N THR A 5 -5.55 -8.39 -10.74
CA THR A 5 -5.40 -7.53 -11.90
C THR A 5 -6.39 -7.93 -12.98
N ALA A 6 -6.89 -6.94 -13.71
CA ALA A 6 -7.62 -7.10 -14.96
C ALA A 6 -6.82 -6.54 -16.16
N THR A 7 -5.57 -6.13 -15.90
CA THR A 7 -4.65 -5.54 -16.88
C THR A 7 -3.28 -6.24 -16.81
N ASN A 8 -2.29 -5.73 -17.55
CA ASN A 8 -0.91 -6.21 -17.45
C ASN A 8 -0.17 -5.67 -16.21
N LYS A 9 -0.78 -4.76 -15.44
CA LYS A 9 -0.22 -4.33 -14.15
C LYS A 9 -0.25 -5.52 -13.19
N SER A 10 0.72 -5.60 -12.28
CA SER A 10 0.75 -6.67 -11.30
C SER A 10 -0.44 -6.70 -10.32
N TYR A 11 -1.18 -5.59 -10.20
CA TYR A 11 -2.47 -5.48 -9.51
C TYR A 11 -3.20 -4.18 -9.84
N ASP A 12 -4.52 -4.23 -9.89
CA ASP A 12 -5.42 -3.07 -9.97
C ASP A 12 -6.16 -2.83 -8.65
N PHE A 13 -6.50 -3.91 -7.93
CA PHE A 13 -7.15 -3.84 -6.62
C PHE A 13 -6.64 -4.94 -5.68
N ALA A 14 -6.75 -4.67 -4.38
CA ALA A 14 -6.31 -5.57 -3.34
C ALA A 14 -7.35 -5.70 -2.22
N TYR A 15 -7.46 -6.89 -1.65
CA TYR A 15 -8.24 -7.13 -0.44
C TYR A 15 -7.31 -7.55 0.69
N THR A 16 -7.47 -6.90 1.83
CA THR A 16 -6.81 -7.26 3.07
C THR A 16 -7.83 -7.58 4.15
N ARG A 17 -7.39 -8.33 5.17
CA ARG A 17 -8.20 -8.56 6.35
C ARG A 17 -8.15 -7.28 7.19
N ASP A 18 -9.31 -6.77 7.57
CA ASP A 18 -9.42 -5.73 8.58
C ASP A 18 -9.32 -6.38 9.98
N HIS A 19 -8.34 -5.97 10.78
CA HIS A 19 -8.09 -6.56 12.09
C HIS A 19 -9.05 -6.04 13.18
N THR A 20 -9.89 -5.05 12.86
CA THR A 20 -11.03 -4.67 13.72
C THR A 20 -12.20 -5.65 13.63
N GLY A 21 -12.18 -6.56 12.63
CA GLY A 21 -13.28 -7.50 12.36
C GLY A 21 -14.43 -6.89 11.56
N THR A 22 -14.38 -5.60 11.25
CA THR A 22 -15.38 -4.90 10.44
C THR A 22 -15.25 -5.26 8.96
N LYS A 23 -16.37 -5.27 8.24
CA LYS A 23 -16.42 -5.53 6.78
C LYS A 23 -16.67 -4.25 6.00
N GLY A 24 -16.24 -4.23 4.74
CA GLY A 24 -16.59 -3.18 3.78
C GLY A 24 -15.89 -1.84 3.98
N ARG A 25 -14.77 -1.82 4.72
CA ARG A 25 -13.96 -0.61 4.91
C ARG A 25 -12.93 -0.44 3.79
N PHE A 26 -12.71 0.82 3.45
CA PHE A 26 -11.74 1.27 2.46
C PHE A 26 -10.36 1.39 3.08
N HIS A 27 -9.36 0.78 2.45
CA HIS A 27 -8.00 0.73 2.99
C HIS A 27 -7.11 1.85 2.47
N HIS A 28 -7.03 2.06 1.16
CA HIS A 28 -6.41 3.22 0.50
C HIS A 28 -6.74 3.25 -1.00
N VAL A 29 -6.53 4.41 -1.62
CA VAL A 29 -6.36 4.56 -3.09
C VAL A 29 -4.89 4.83 -3.38
N THR A 30 -4.40 4.36 -4.52
CA THR A 30 -3.02 4.55 -4.96
C THR A 30 -2.97 5.42 -6.21
N TYR A 31 -2.19 6.49 -6.17
CA TYR A 31 -1.80 7.28 -7.35
C TYR A 31 -0.41 6.87 -7.81
N ALA A 32 -0.29 6.56 -9.10
CA ALA A 32 0.98 6.17 -9.70
C ALA A 32 1.80 7.43 -10.04
N LEU A 33 3.06 7.44 -9.63
CA LEU A 33 4.05 8.43 -10.03
C LEU A 33 5.10 7.81 -10.96
N ASP A 34 5.70 8.64 -11.81
CA ASP A 34 6.59 8.20 -12.88
C ASP A 34 7.93 7.67 -12.35
N SER A 35 8.46 8.32 -11.31
CA SER A 35 9.77 7.98 -10.73
C SER A 35 9.74 7.79 -9.21
N ARG A 36 10.81 7.23 -8.66
CA ARG A 36 10.96 7.14 -7.19
C ARG A 36 11.26 8.51 -6.61
N GLU A 37 11.95 9.35 -7.37
CA GLU A 37 12.27 10.74 -7.09
C GLU A 37 10.98 11.56 -6.92
N ASP A 38 9.94 11.30 -7.71
CA ASP A 38 8.64 11.95 -7.54
C ASP A 38 7.95 11.55 -6.22
N VAL A 39 8.11 10.29 -5.78
CA VAL A 39 7.62 9.84 -4.47
C VAL A 39 8.38 10.55 -3.33
N LEU A 40 9.69 10.76 -3.48
CA LEU A 40 10.49 11.52 -2.52
C LEU A 40 10.06 12.98 -2.48
N ARG A 41 9.90 13.62 -3.65
CA ARG A 41 9.38 14.99 -3.76
C ARG A 41 7.99 15.12 -3.15
N ALA A 42 7.11 14.14 -3.35
CA ALA A 42 5.79 14.14 -2.74
C ALA A 42 5.88 14.12 -1.20
N ALA A 43 6.85 13.40 -0.61
CA ALA A 43 7.07 13.41 0.84
C ALA A 43 7.39 14.81 1.35
N ASP A 44 8.27 15.54 0.67
CA ASP A 44 8.61 16.93 1.03
C ASP A 44 7.38 17.84 0.94
N VAL A 45 6.61 17.76 -0.15
CA VAL A 45 5.37 18.53 -0.32
C VAL A 45 4.35 18.23 0.79
N PHE A 46 4.17 16.96 1.14
CA PHE A 46 3.26 16.57 2.21
C PHE A 46 3.71 17.11 3.57
N LEU A 47 5.01 17.04 3.86
CA LEU A 47 5.59 17.57 5.09
C LEU A 47 5.40 19.09 5.19
N GLU A 48 5.71 19.83 4.12
CA GLU A 48 5.56 21.29 4.06
C GLU A 48 4.11 21.76 4.25
N ASN A 49 3.14 20.93 3.86
CA ASN A 49 1.71 21.22 3.97
C ASN A 49 1.04 20.58 5.20
N GLY A 50 1.82 19.99 6.11
CA GLY A 50 1.29 19.39 7.34
C GLY A 50 0.40 18.16 7.13
N VAL A 51 0.54 17.47 5.99
CA VAL A 51 -0.17 16.22 5.71
C VAL A 51 0.47 15.11 6.54
N PHE A 52 -0.35 14.34 7.26
CA PHE A 52 0.14 13.26 8.11
C PHE A 52 0.72 12.13 7.26
N ILE A 53 2.02 11.90 7.38
CA ILE A 53 2.72 10.78 6.77
C ILE A 53 2.63 9.57 7.71
N GLU A 54 1.96 8.52 7.25
CA GLU A 54 1.75 7.32 8.04
C GLU A 54 2.99 6.41 8.03
N THR A 55 3.57 6.17 6.84
CA THR A 55 4.81 5.41 6.67
C THR A 55 5.37 5.52 5.25
N GLY A 56 6.68 5.29 5.12
CA GLY A 56 7.46 5.46 3.90
C GLY A 56 8.22 6.79 3.88
N PRO A 57 8.87 7.14 2.76
CA PRO A 57 8.95 6.36 1.53
C PRO A 57 9.70 5.02 1.72
N HIS A 58 9.17 3.93 1.17
CA HIS A 58 9.81 2.62 1.27
C HIS A 58 9.42 1.72 0.08
N LYS A 59 10.04 0.54 -0.05
CA LYS A 59 9.63 -0.47 -1.03
C LYS A 59 8.84 -1.62 -0.41
N HIS A 60 7.75 -2.02 -1.06
CA HIS A 60 6.99 -3.21 -0.68
C HIS A 60 7.74 -4.50 -1.02
N ALA A 61 7.67 -5.50 -0.15
CA ALA A 61 8.17 -6.84 -0.46
C ALA A 61 7.26 -7.58 -1.46
N ILE A 62 5.95 -7.37 -1.37
CA ILE A 62 4.98 -7.87 -2.36
C ILE A 62 4.76 -6.78 -3.41
N GLN A 63 4.64 -7.15 -4.68
CA GLN A 63 4.53 -6.22 -5.82
C GLN A 63 5.72 -5.29 -6.09
N GLN A 64 6.66 -5.12 -5.15
CA GLN A 64 7.93 -4.41 -5.36
C GLN A 64 7.78 -2.93 -5.72
N THR A 65 6.61 -2.33 -5.48
CA THR A 65 6.36 -0.90 -5.67
C THR A 65 7.07 -0.07 -4.61
N PHE A 66 7.55 1.12 -4.98
CA PHE A 66 8.10 2.11 -4.06
C PHE A 66 6.97 3.06 -3.67
N PHE A 67 6.67 3.16 -2.38
CA PHE A 67 5.42 3.72 -1.87
C PHE A 67 5.67 4.74 -0.76
N LEU A 68 4.68 5.62 -0.57
CA LEU A 68 4.50 6.49 0.59
C LEU A 68 3.00 6.52 0.94
N TYR A 69 2.67 6.26 2.21
CA TYR A 69 1.29 6.37 2.72
C TYR A 69 1.10 7.64 3.52
N VAL A 70 0.01 8.35 3.23
CA VAL A 70 -0.41 9.55 3.94
C VAL A 70 -1.90 9.48 4.27
N TYR A 71 -2.35 10.32 5.20
CA TYR A 71 -3.78 10.58 5.41
C TYR A 71 -4.15 11.93 4.81
N GLU A 72 -5.06 11.93 3.84
CA GLU A 72 -5.63 13.18 3.34
C GLU A 72 -6.56 13.81 4.40
N PRO A 73 -6.93 15.10 4.28
CA PRO A 73 -7.69 15.82 5.32
C PRO A 73 -8.99 15.18 5.80
N GLY A 74 -9.68 14.40 4.95
CA GLY A 74 -10.87 13.61 5.29
C GLY A 74 -10.57 12.29 6.04
N GLY A 75 -9.31 11.97 6.32
CA GLY A 75 -8.86 10.81 7.07
C GLY A 75 -8.69 9.53 6.25
N ASN A 76 -8.94 9.56 4.94
CA ASN A 76 -8.68 8.43 4.07
C ASN A 76 -7.17 8.25 3.90
N ARG A 77 -6.72 7.00 3.84
CA ARG A 77 -5.34 6.71 3.47
C ARG A 77 -5.18 6.83 1.95
N VAL A 78 -4.13 7.53 1.53
CA VAL A 78 -3.70 7.63 0.15
C VAL A 78 -2.28 7.06 0.05
N GLU A 79 -2.03 6.30 -0.99
CA GLU A 79 -0.70 5.87 -1.40
C GLU A 79 -0.27 6.68 -2.63
N VAL A 80 0.93 7.23 -2.60
CA VAL A 80 1.63 7.61 -3.84
C VAL A 80 2.74 6.59 -4.08
N ALA A 81 2.78 6.02 -5.29
CA ALA A 81 3.70 4.93 -5.56
C ALA A 81 4.29 4.97 -6.97
N CYS A 82 5.57 4.63 -7.07
CA CYS A 82 6.20 4.27 -8.31
C CYS A 82 6.15 2.74 -8.46
N ALA A 83 5.42 2.26 -9.47
CA ALA A 83 5.18 0.83 -9.67
C ALA A 83 6.44 0.04 -10.04
N GLY A 84 7.46 0.71 -10.61
CA GLY A 84 8.73 0.11 -11.00
C GLY A 84 8.55 -1.11 -11.91
N ALA A 85 8.23 -0.90 -13.20
CA ALA A 85 8.24 -1.87 -14.31
C ALA A 85 7.70 -3.31 -14.05
N ARG A 86 6.91 -3.57 -13.00
CA ARG A 86 6.40 -4.92 -12.71
C ARG A 86 5.11 -5.19 -13.46
N LEU A 87 5.28 -5.74 -14.66
CA LEU A 87 4.19 -6.19 -15.52
C LEU A 87 4.04 -7.71 -15.49
N VAL A 88 2.80 -8.17 -15.55
CA VAL A 88 2.44 -9.57 -15.79
C VAL A 88 2.00 -9.67 -17.25
N LEU A 89 2.94 -10.05 -18.11
CA LEU A 89 2.70 -10.13 -19.56
C LEU A 89 2.31 -11.53 -20.03
N ALA A 90 2.66 -12.56 -19.26
CA ALA A 90 2.32 -13.94 -19.56
C ALA A 90 0.84 -14.20 -19.20
N PRO A 91 -0.01 -14.62 -20.15
CA PRO A 91 -1.44 -14.81 -19.91
C PRO A 91 -1.73 -15.99 -18.97
N ASP A 92 -0.78 -16.92 -18.80
CA ASP A 92 -0.90 -18.10 -17.96
C ASP A 92 -0.15 -17.98 -16.62
N TRP A 93 0.34 -16.77 -16.29
CA TRP A 93 1.10 -16.47 -15.08
C TRP A 93 0.41 -17.01 -13.82
N LYS A 94 1.17 -17.71 -12.98
CA LYS A 94 0.62 -18.34 -11.77
C LYS A 94 0.66 -17.40 -10.57
N PRO A 95 -0.36 -17.45 -9.69
CA PRO A 95 -0.35 -16.66 -8.46
C PRO A 95 0.82 -17.04 -7.54
N ILE A 96 1.52 -16.02 -7.04
CA ILE A 96 2.53 -16.21 -6.00
C ILE A 96 1.81 -16.29 -4.64
N ARG A 97 2.02 -17.38 -3.91
CA ARG A 97 1.47 -17.58 -2.57
C ARG A 97 2.55 -17.36 -1.53
N TRP A 98 2.30 -16.45 -0.61
CA TRP A 98 3.17 -16.14 0.51
C TRP A 98 2.59 -16.73 1.79
N SER A 99 3.39 -17.46 2.55
CA SER A 99 3.06 -17.97 3.87
C SER A 99 3.00 -16.84 4.91
N GLU A 100 2.38 -17.11 6.05
CA GLU A 100 2.35 -16.17 7.16
C GLU A 100 3.76 -15.85 7.68
N ALA A 101 4.64 -16.84 7.73
CA ALA A 101 6.04 -16.66 8.14
C ALA A 101 6.80 -15.70 7.19
N GLU A 102 6.56 -15.80 5.89
CA GLU A 102 7.15 -14.86 4.93
C GLU A 102 6.54 -13.46 5.05
N ARG A 103 5.22 -13.37 5.26
CA ARG A 103 4.53 -12.09 5.50
C ARG A 103 5.03 -11.37 6.75
N LYS A 104 5.41 -12.12 7.79
CA LYS A 104 5.97 -11.57 9.05
C LYS A 104 7.35 -10.94 8.86
N LYS A 105 8.05 -11.18 7.75
CA LYS A 105 9.33 -10.50 7.45
C LYS A 105 9.14 -9.01 7.16
N GLY A 106 7.91 -8.56 6.90
CA GLY A 106 7.57 -7.16 6.70
C GLY A 106 7.72 -6.70 5.25
N GLN A 107 8.16 -5.46 5.09
CA GLN A 107 8.40 -4.83 3.79
C GLN A 107 9.83 -5.13 3.30
N ALA A 108 10.20 -4.61 2.12
CA ALA A 108 11.60 -4.71 1.71
C ALA A 108 12.51 -3.98 2.71
N TRP A 109 13.82 -4.20 2.61
CA TRP A 109 14.88 -3.52 3.38
C TRP A 109 14.68 -3.43 4.91
N GLY A 110 13.91 -4.36 5.48
CA GLY A 110 13.76 -4.50 6.94
C GLY A 110 12.66 -3.67 7.59
N LEU A 111 11.93 -2.84 6.84
CA LEU A 111 10.83 -2.05 7.39
C LEU A 111 9.69 -2.97 7.88
N GLN A 112 9.34 -2.84 9.15
CA GLN A 112 8.21 -3.54 9.75
C GLN A 112 6.89 -2.89 9.33
N THR A 113 5.85 -3.70 9.16
CA THR A 113 4.51 -3.16 8.88
C THR A 113 3.97 -2.52 10.15
N ILE A 114 3.56 -1.25 10.06
CA ILE A 114 3.04 -0.51 11.21
C ILE A 114 1.66 -1.04 11.64
N PRO A 115 1.29 -0.98 12.93
CA PRO A 115 0.01 -1.50 13.42
C PRO A 115 -1.21 -0.86 12.76
N SER A 116 -1.18 0.45 12.47
CA SER A 116 -2.30 1.16 11.84
C SER A 116 -2.62 0.65 10.43
N PHE A 117 -1.66 0.03 9.73
CA PHE A 117 -1.89 -0.61 8.44
C PHE A 117 -2.88 -1.80 8.53
N HIS A 118 -3.09 -2.35 9.73
CA HIS A 118 -4.00 -3.47 9.94
C HIS A 118 -5.40 -3.04 10.42
N THR A 119 -5.52 -1.85 11.00
CA THR A 119 -6.73 -1.42 11.74
C THR A 119 -7.35 -0.12 11.21
N HIS A 120 -6.56 0.77 10.61
CA HIS A 120 -7.06 2.01 10.03
C HIS A 120 -7.65 1.77 8.64
N GLY A 121 -8.84 2.31 8.44
CA GLY A 121 -9.63 2.25 7.22
C GLY A 121 -10.85 3.16 7.35
N THR A 122 -11.53 3.46 6.25
CA THR A 122 -12.67 4.38 6.23
C THR A 122 -13.96 3.68 5.76
N PRO A 123 -15.14 3.95 6.36
CA PRO A 123 -15.35 4.83 7.53
C PRO A 123 -14.63 4.30 8.78
N PRO A 124 -14.23 5.20 9.72
CA PRO A 124 -13.59 4.79 10.95
C PRO A 124 -14.55 3.99 11.83
N VAL A 125 -14.00 3.15 12.69
CA VAL A 125 -14.76 2.40 13.70
C VAL A 125 -14.20 2.74 15.07
N GLU A 126 -15.09 2.88 16.04
CA GLU A 126 -14.66 3.02 17.44
C GLU A 126 -13.96 1.73 17.85
N HIS A 127 -12.81 1.87 18.52
CA HIS A 127 -12.16 0.74 19.15
C HIS A 127 -13.09 0.22 20.25
N LYS A 128 -13.56 -1.03 20.12
CA LYS A 128 -14.24 -1.73 21.21
C LYS A 128 -13.29 -2.00 22.37
#